data_AF-A0A3S8U1P4-F1
#
_entry.id   AF-A0A3S8U1P4-F1
#
_cell.length_a   1.000
_cell.length_b   1.000
_cell.length_c   1.000
_cell.angle_alpha   90.00
_cell.angle_beta   90.00
_cell.angle_gamma   90.00
#
_symmetry.space_group_name_H-M   'P 1'
#
loop_
_entity.id
_entity.type
_entity.pdbx_description
1 polymer ?
#
loop_
_entity_poly.entity_id
_entity_poly.type
_entity_poly.pdbx_seq_one_letter_code
_entity_poly.pdbx_strand_id
1 'polypeptide(L)'
;MVPGLTCYGHCFFLFSVGRSQVSRQRCTCCCACVQVIGDVVKMPDQTAARSAPLSPVSGAAPVPRSTPCFTPGTMVTTQRGECPVEHLVVGDKVVTRDNGIQPVRWVGKTQMFLYDFQADPHLLPVFIRQGAFGKGLPERDMMVSPNHRVLVANERTTLRFREREVLVAAKHLTTQGVHTVQSSGTTYIHFMCDRHEIVLADGIWTESFQPSDNSLKGIGNAQRLEIFEIFPELKTAEGKAAYGPARRTLTATESAESAA
;
A
#
# COMPACT_ATOMS: atom_id res chain seq x y z
N MET A 1 38.20 20.36 8.61
CA MET A 1 39.43 20.18 7.82
C MET A 1 40.39 19.31 8.62
N VAL A 2 40.75 18.16 8.08
CA VAL A 2 41.90 17.32 8.46
C VAL A 2 42.95 17.59 7.38
N PRO A 3 44.25 17.80 7.70
CA PRO A 3 45.24 16.69 7.74
C PRO A 3 46.33 16.93 8.82
N GLY A 4 47.14 15.96 9.29
CA GLY A 4 47.33 14.54 9.02
C GLY A 4 48.68 14.07 9.62
N LEU A 5 48.70 12.79 10.08
CA LEU A 5 49.83 11.86 10.30
C LEU A 5 50.82 12.17 11.46
N THR A 6 51.29 11.22 12.28
CA THR A 6 51.85 9.89 11.93
C THR A 6 51.95 8.94 13.15
N CYS A 7 51.92 7.63 12.91
CA CYS A 7 52.03 6.49 13.83
C CYS A 7 53.37 6.35 14.60
N TYR A 8 53.33 5.75 15.80
CA TYR A 8 54.33 4.78 16.29
C TYR A 8 53.64 3.74 17.18
N GLY A 9 53.81 2.45 16.85
CA GLY A 9 53.31 1.34 17.67
C GLY A 9 54.26 0.99 18.80
N HIS A 10 53.78 0.25 19.80
CA HIS A 10 54.58 -0.78 20.46
C HIS A 10 53.69 -1.76 21.24
N CYS A 11 53.97 -3.05 21.01
CA CYS A 11 53.42 -4.19 21.71
C CYS A 11 53.66 -4.11 23.23
N PHE A 12 52.65 -4.50 24.02
CA PHE A 12 52.88 -5.12 25.32
C PHE A 12 52.19 -6.47 25.37
N PHE A 13 53.00 -7.52 25.22
CA PHE A 13 52.69 -8.87 25.68
C PHE A 13 52.79 -8.88 27.21
N LEU A 14 51.73 -9.29 27.90
CA LEU A 14 51.82 -9.80 29.26
C LEU A 14 51.50 -11.29 29.21
N PHE A 15 52.56 -12.09 29.28
CA PHE A 15 52.50 -13.51 29.64
C PHE A 15 52.21 -13.60 31.15
N SER A 16 51.13 -14.27 31.52
CA SER A 16 50.97 -14.84 32.86
C SER A 16 50.67 -16.33 32.71
N VAL A 17 51.57 -17.14 33.26
CA VAL A 17 51.52 -18.61 33.31
C VAL A 17 50.76 -18.99 34.57
N GLY A 18 49.67 -19.75 34.46
CA GLY A 18 48.93 -20.20 35.64
C GLY A 18 47.74 -21.11 35.38
N ARG A 19 48.02 -22.41 35.25
CA ARG A 19 47.21 -23.60 35.59
C ARG A 19 45.70 -23.63 35.28
N SER A 20 45.37 -24.59 34.42
CA SER A 20 44.27 -25.57 34.54
C SER A 20 42.91 -25.08 35.03
N GLN A 21 41.96 -24.89 34.10
CA GLN A 21 40.72 -25.68 34.00
C GLN A 21 40.05 -25.36 32.64
N VAL A 22 40.01 -26.36 31.75
CA VAL A 22 39.35 -26.26 30.45
C VAL A 22 37.89 -26.66 30.63
N SER A 23 36.99 -25.68 30.73
CA SER A 23 35.55 -25.90 30.56
C SER A 23 35.21 -25.91 29.07
N ARG A 24 34.62 -27.03 28.62
CA ARG A 24 34.18 -27.26 27.25
C ARG A 24 33.12 -26.24 26.82
N GLN A 25 33.45 -25.37 25.86
CA GLN A 25 32.47 -24.68 25.03
C GLN A 25 32.62 -25.15 23.58
N ARG A 26 31.49 -25.64 23.05
CA ARG A 26 31.34 -26.14 21.68
C ARG A 26 31.42 -24.96 20.71
N CYS A 27 32.56 -24.82 20.03
CA CYS A 27 32.65 -24.08 18.78
C CYS A 27 32.49 -25.08 17.62
N THR A 28 31.31 -25.13 17.02
CA THR A 28 31.11 -25.73 15.69
C THR A 28 31.48 -24.70 14.65
N CYS A 29 32.78 -24.54 14.40
CA CYS A 29 33.29 -23.86 13.22
C CYS A 29 34.24 -24.85 12.52
N CYS A 30 33.77 -25.41 11.41
CA CYS A 30 34.52 -26.30 10.55
C CYS A 30 35.71 -25.54 9.94
N CYS A 31 36.88 -25.64 10.57
CA CYS A 31 38.17 -25.50 9.89
C CYS A 31 38.71 -26.92 9.69
N ALA A 32 38.61 -27.42 8.45
CA ALA A 32 39.32 -28.61 8.05
C ALA A 32 40.80 -28.25 7.83
N CYS A 33 41.68 -28.99 8.50
CA CYS A 33 43.12 -29.00 8.29
C CYS A 33 43.45 -29.27 6.82
N VAL A 34 44.28 -28.41 6.22
CA VAL A 34 45.00 -28.69 4.99
C VAL A 34 46.38 -29.23 5.38
N GLN A 35 46.63 -30.52 5.15
CA GLN A 35 47.97 -31.07 5.03
C GLN A 35 48.25 -31.29 3.53
N VAL A 36 49.28 -30.62 3.01
CA VAL A 36 49.75 -30.78 1.63
C VAL A 36 50.87 -31.82 1.62
N ILE A 37 50.66 -32.94 0.91
CA ILE A 37 51.72 -33.82 0.43
C ILE A 37 51.35 -34.28 -0.99
N GLY A 38 52.18 -33.91 -1.98
CA GLY A 38 52.49 -34.70 -3.17
C GLY A 38 51.41 -34.90 -4.25
N ASP A 39 51.45 -34.03 -5.26
CA ASP A 39 51.35 -34.25 -6.70
C ASP A 39 50.45 -35.38 -7.26
N VAL A 40 49.27 -34.94 -7.74
CA VAL A 40 48.54 -35.28 -8.99
C VAL A 40 47.04 -35.13 -8.70
N VAL A 41 46.51 -33.92 -8.94
CA VAL A 41 45.07 -33.66 -8.86
C VAL A 41 44.45 -34.04 -10.20
N LYS A 42 43.73 -35.15 -10.22
CA LYS A 42 42.84 -35.55 -11.32
C LYS A 42 41.61 -34.62 -11.28
N MET A 43 41.45 -33.77 -12.29
CA MET A 43 40.23 -32.97 -12.45
C MET A 43 39.03 -33.90 -12.73
N PRO A 44 37.93 -33.83 -11.95
CA PRO A 44 36.69 -34.45 -12.35
C PRO A 44 35.99 -33.61 -13.42
N ASP A 45 35.48 -34.33 -14.42
CA ASP A 45 34.62 -33.90 -15.52
C ASP A 45 33.55 -32.89 -15.08
N GLN A 46 33.62 -31.67 -15.61
CA GLN A 46 32.57 -30.65 -15.43
C GLN A 46 31.54 -30.78 -16.54
N THR A 47 30.67 -31.78 -16.42
CA THR A 47 29.44 -31.85 -17.20
C THR A 47 28.21 -31.86 -16.27
N ALA A 48 27.42 -30.78 -16.40
CA ALA A 48 26.01 -30.65 -16.06
C ALA A 48 25.59 -30.75 -14.58
N ALA A 49 25.86 -29.70 -13.79
CA ALA A 49 24.95 -29.30 -12.71
C ALA A 49 23.93 -28.28 -13.26
N ARG A 50 22.85 -28.79 -13.88
CA ARG A 50 21.67 -27.96 -14.18
C ARG A 50 21.06 -27.51 -12.85
N SER A 51 21.16 -26.23 -12.54
CA SER A 51 20.44 -25.60 -11.43
C SER A 51 18.94 -25.83 -11.64
N ALA A 52 18.31 -26.58 -10.74
CA ALA A 52 16.86 -26.71 -10.69
C ALA A 52 16.25 -25.32 -10.45
N PRO A 53 15.20 -24.91 -11.19
CA PRO A 53 14.53 -23.65 -10.92
C PRO A 53 13.89 -23.71 -9.53
N LEU A 54 14.16 -22.69 -8.72
CA LEU A 54 13.43 -22.46 -7.46
C LEU A 54 11.94 -22.40 -7.79
N SER A 55 11.16 -23.32 -7.21
CA SER A 55 9.71 -23.32 -7.36
C SER A 55 9.14 -22.01 -6.80
N PRO A 56 8.15 -21.39 -7.46
CA PRO A 56 7.49 -20.23 -6.91
C PRO A 56 6.78 -20.64 -5.62
N VAL A 57 6.96 -19.85 -4.57
CA VAL A 57 6.16 -19.95 -3.34
C VAL A 57 4.72 -19.63 -3.73
N SER A 58 3.93 -20.67 -4.01
CA SER A 58 2.49 -20.57 -4.23
C SER A 58 1.79 -20.63 -2.88
N GLY A 59 0.97 -19.62 -2.57
CA GLY A 59 0.13 -19.70 -1.37
C GLY A 59 -0.42 -18.40 -0.78
N ALA A 60 -0.74 -17.39 -1.58
CA ALA A 60 -1.81 -16.47 -1.21
C ALA A 60 -2.94 -16.69 -2.22
N ALA A 61 -4.09 -17.19 -1.75
CA ALA A 61 -5.30 -17.21 -2.57
C ALA A 61 -5.52 -15.79 -3.14
N PRO A 62 -6.03 -15.63 -4.38
CA PRO A 62 -6.36 -14.31 -4.90
C PRO A 62 -7.54 -13.79 -4.08
N VAL A 63 -7.22 -13.06 -3.02
CA VAL A 63 -8.21 -12.38 -2.21
C VAL A 63 -8.73 -11.23 -3.08
N PRO A 64 -10.06 -11.07 -3.26
CA PRO A 64 -10.58 -10.07 -4.18
C PRO A 64 -10.09 -8.67 -3.78
N ARG A 65 -9.16 -8.11 -4.56
CA ARG A 65 -8.48 -6.83 -4.31
C ARG A 65 -9.40 -5.65 -4.65
N SER A 66 -10.58 -5.64 -4.04
CA SER A 66 -11.64 -4.65 -4.24
C SER A 66 -11.49 -3.42 -3.34
N THR A 67 -10.26 -3.00 -3.09
CA THR A 67 -9.94 -1.96 -2.12
C THR A 67 -9.90 -0.58 -2.80
N PRO A 68 -10.57 0.45 -2.25
CA PRO A 68 -10.41 1.85 -2.65
C PRO A 68 -8.99 2.36 -2.35
N CYS A 69 -8.28 2.91 -3.33
CA CYS A 69 -6.92 3.44 -3.14
C CYS A 69 -6.64 4.64 -4.05
N PHE A 70 -5.79 5.53 -3.55
CA PHE A 70 -5.12 6.57 -4.31
C PHE A 70 -3.84 6.02 -4.98
N THR A 71 -3.30 6.77 -5.94
CA THR A 71 -1.95 6.56 -6.48
C THR A 71 -1.03 7.73 -6.13
N PRO A 72 0.30 7.58 -6.20
CA PRO A 72 1.23 8.67 -5.91
C PRO A 72 0.97 9.88 -6.80
N GLY A 73 1.21 11.08 -6.27
CA GLY A 73 0.93 12.35 -6.93
C GLY A 73 -0.49 12.88 -6.71
N THR A 74 -1.41 12.08 -6.15
CA THR A 74 -2.72 12.59 -5.71
C THR A 74 -2.52 13.55 -4.55
N MET A 75 -3.07 14.76 -4.64
CA MET A 75 -2.86 15.79 -3.61
C MET A 75 -4.07 15.88 -2.69
N VAL A 76 -3.88 15.51 -1.44
CA VAL A 76 -4.92 15.54 -0.39
C VAL A 76 -4.86 16.88 0.33
N THR A 77 -6.00 17.56 0.46
CA THR A 77 -6.06 18.83 1.20
C THR A 77 -5.94 18.56 2.70
N THR A 78 -4.91 19.15 3.31
CA THR A 78 -4.67 19.09 4.76
C THR A 78 -4.81 20.47 5.40
N GLN A 79 -4.81 20.52 6.73
CA GLN A 79 -4.78 21.78 7.48
C GLN A 79 -3.60 22.70 7.10
N ARG A 80 -2.49 22.13 6.61
CA ARG A 80 -1.28 22.86 6.22
C ARG A 80 -1.22 23.18 4.72
N GLY A 81 -2.29 22.90 3.97
CA GLY A 81 -2.32 22.96 2.51
C GLY A 81 -2.34 21.56 1.88
N GLU A 82 -2.16 21.50 0.57
CA GLU A 82 -2.16 20.24 -0.16
C GLU A 82 -0.91 19.41 0.14
N CYS A 83 -1.10 18.12 0.44
CA CYS A 83 -0.05 17.16 0.71
C CYS A 83 -0.16 15.98 -0.28
N PRO A 84 0.93 15.56 -0.94
CA PRO A 84 0.93 14.33 -1.72
C PRO A 84 0.56 13.15 -0.83
N VAL A 85 -0.34 12.29 -1.30
CA VAL A 85 -0.87 11.17 -0.52
C VAL A 85 0.23 10.20 -0.07
N GLU A 86 1.31 10.07 -0.84
CA GLU A 86 2.47 9.25 -0.51
C GLU A 86 3.28 9.77 0.69
N HIS A 87 3.13 11.06 1.03
CA HIS A 87 3.79 11.73 2.15
C HIS A 87 2.89 11.87 3.38
N LEU A 88 1.61 11.51 3.26
CA LEU A 88 0.68 11.56 4.38
C LEU A 88 1.13 10.59 5.48
N VAL A 89 1.15 11.07 6.72
CA VAL A 89 1.52 10.26 7.89
C VAL A 89 0.42 10.26 8.94
N VAL A 90 0.44 9.28 9.84
CA VAL A 90 -0.47 9.21 10.98
C VAL A 90 -0.36 10.50 11.81
N GLY A 91 -1.50 11.08 12.16
CA GLY A 91 -1.61 12.35 12.86
C GLY A 91 -1.74 13.58 11.95
N ASP A 92 -1.47 13.45 10.65
CA ASP A 92 -1.78 14.52 9.71
C ASP A 92 -3.28 14.79 9.69
N LYS A 93 -3.64 16.06 9.46
CA LYS A 93 -5.00 16.57 9.60
C LYS A 93 -5.58 16.88 8.23
N VAL A 94 -6.49 16.03 7.75
CA VAL A 94 -7.12 16.15 6.42
C VAL A 94 -8.44 16.92 6.48
N VAL A 95 -8.73 17.68 5.42
CA VAL A 95 -10.03 18.35 5.28
C VAL A 95 -11.08 17.33 4.88
N THR A 96 -12.15 17.24 5.67
CA THR A 96 -13.31 16.38 5.38
C THR A 96 -14.54 17.22 5.09
N ARG A 97 -15.50 16.62 4.39
CA ARG A 97 -16.75 17.28 3.99
C ARG A 97 -17.69 17.56 5.16
N ASP A 98 -17.81 16.61 6.09
CA ASP A 98 -18.90 16.60 7.08
C ASP A 98 -18.42 16.89 8.50
N ASN A 99 -17.21 16.46 8.86
CA ASN A 99 -16.71 16.48 10.23
C ASN A 99 -15.58 17.50 10.45
N GLY A 100 -15.35 18.38 9.48
CA GLY A 100 -14.26 19.36 9.54
C GLY A 100 -12.90 18.71 9.33
N ILE A 101 -11.88 19.16 10.07
CA ILE A 101 -10.51 18.67 9.90
C ILE A 101 -10.29 17.45 10.79
N GLN A 102 -10.01 16.29 10.19
CA GLN A 102 -9.89 15.01 10.89
C GLN A 102 -8.45 14.45 10.86
N PRO A 103 -7.99 13.79 11.93
CA PRO A 103 -6.68 13.17 11.96
C PRO A 103 -6.66 11.84 11.19
N VAL A 104 -5.60 11.62 10.43
CA VAL A 104 -5.26 10.34 9.84
C VAL A 104 -4.81 9.39 10.96
N ARG A 105 -5.41 8.20 11.00
CA ARG A 105 -5.14 7.17 12.01
C ARG A 105 -4.29 6.02 11.50
N TRP A 106 -4.34 5.76 10.20
CA TRP A 106 -3.60 4.70 9.58
C TRP A 106 -3.32 5.04 8.12
N VAL A 107 -2.17 4.59 7.60
CA VAL A 107 -1.77 4.73 6.19
C VAL A 107 -1.21 3.40 5.72
N GLY A 108 -1.82 2.81 4.69
CA GLY A 108 -1.38 1.56 4.07
C GLY A 108 -0.88 1.78 2.65
N LYS A 109 0.08 0.97 2.23
CA LYS A 109 0.63 1.00 0.87
C LYS A 109 0.69 -0.42 0.32
N THR A 110 0.27 -0.59 -0.94
CA THR A 110 0.31 -1.86 -1.67
C THR A 110 0.98 -1.62 -3.02
N GLN A 111 2.16 -2.19 -3.21
CA GLN A 111 2.88 -2.10 -4.48
C GLN A 111 2.30 -3.12 -5.47
N MET A 112 2.03 -2.66 -6.68
CA MET A 112 1.58 -3.46 -7.81
C MET A 112 2.60 -3.37 -8.94
N PHE A 113 2.84 -4.50 -9.59
CA PHE A 113 3.73 -4.59 -10.74
C PHE A 113 2.95 -5.02 -11.99
N LEU A 114 3.59 -4.95 -13.15
CA LEU A 114 2.99 -5.36 -14.42
C LEU A 114 2.37 -6.77 -14.37
N TYR A 115 3.04 -7.74 -13.72
CA TYR A 115 2.54 -9.11 -13.63
C TYR A 115 1.26 -9.21 -12.80
N ASP A 116 1.07 -8.34 -11.78
CA ASP A 116 -0.17 -8.29 -11.00
C ASP A 116 -1.33 -7.83 -11.88
N PHE A 117 -1.11 -6.85 -12.75
CA PHE A 117 -2.13 -6.36 -13.68
C PHE A 117 -2.42 -7.34 -14.83
N GLN A 118 -1.43 -8.13 -15.23
CA GLN A 118 -1.65 -9.21 -16.20
C GLN A 118 -2.50 -10.34 -15.61
N ALA A 119 -2.29 -10.67 -14.33
CA ALA A 119 -3.10 -11.66 -13.61
C ALA A 119 -4.50 -11.13 -13.29
N ASP A 120 -4.60 -9.87 -12.86
CA ASP A 120 -5.83 -9.21 -12.42
C ASP A 120 -6.07 -7.89 -13.19
N PRO A 121 -6.47 -7.90 -14.48
CA PRO A 121 -6.66 -6.67 -15.26
C PRO A 121 -7.72 -5.71 -14.71
N HIS A 122 -8.67 -6.24 -13.92
CA HIS A 122 -9.71 -5.45 -13.26
C HIS A 122 -9.18 -4.54 -12.14
N LEU A 123 -7.88 -4.63 -11.82
CA LEU A 123 -7.17 -3.75 -10.88
C LEU A 123 -6.42 -2.62 -11.56
N LEU A 124 -6.39 -2.56 -12.90
CA LEU A 124 -5.71 -1.48 -13.62
C LEU A 124 -6.24 -0.11 -13.18
N PRO A 125 -5.37 0.90 -12.98
CA PRO A 125 -5.79 2.22 -12.55
C PRO A 125 -6.83 2.85 -13.48
N VAL A 126 -7.73 3.63 -12.90
CA VAL A 126 -8.63 4.52 -13.63
C VAL A 126 -8.01 5.91 -13.65
N PHE A 127 -7.79 6.44 -14.85
CA PHE A 127 -7.39 7.81 -15.08
C PHE A 127 -8.61 8.72 -15.12
N ILE A 128 -8.52 9.84 -14.43
CA ILE A 128 -9.52 10.90 -14.41
C ILE A 128 -8.83 12.17 -14.90
N ARG A 129 -9.21 12.63 -16.08
CA ARG A 129 -8.67 13.85 -16.69
C ARG A 129 -9.04 15.08 -15.87
N GLN A 130 -8.14 16.05 -15.78
CA GLN A 130 -8.40 17.40 -15.33
C GLN A 130 -9.69 17.96 -15.98
N GLY A 131 -10.57 18.53 -15.17
CA GLY A 131 -11.82 19.12 -15.64
C GLY A 131 -12.93 18.13 -16.02
N ALA A 132 -12.75 16.82 -15.86
CA ALA A 132 -13.76 15.80 -16.21
C ALA A 132 -15.13 16.02 -15.53
N PHE A 133 -15.17 16.52 -14.30
CA PHE A 133 -16.42 16.80 -13.56
C PHE A 133 -16.96 18.22 -13.77
N GLY A 134 -16.41 18.97 -14.73
CA GLY A 134 -16.79 20.36 -15.01
C GLY A 134 -16.20 21.36 -14.03
N LYS A 135 -16.35 22.66 -14.33
CA LYS A 135 -15.79 23.79 -13.53
C LYS A 135 -14.28 23.70 -13.26
N GLY A 136 -13.54 22.97 -14.11
CA GLY A 136 -12.10 22.74 -13.93
C GLY A 136 -11.75 21.67 -12.89
N LEU A 137 -12.69 20.79 -12.51
CA LEU A 137 -12.47 19.70 -11.54
C LEU A 137 -12.38 18.31 -12.22
N PRO A 138 -11.47 17.40 -11.79
CA PRO A 138 -10.41 17.66 -10.82
C PRO A 138 -9.44 18.72 -11.33
N GLU A 139 -8.74 19.38 -10.42
CA GLU A 139 -7.83 20.49 -10.73
C GLU A 139 -6.61 20.05 -11.52
N ARG A 140 -6.30 18.75 -11.48
CA ARG A 140 -5.20 18.10 -12.21
C ARG A 140 -5.61 16.69 -12.62
N ASP A 141 -4.87 16.13 -13.56
CA ASP A 141 -5.00 14.73 -13.92
C ASP A 141 -4.70 13.85 -12.70
N MET A 142 -5.54 12.85 -12.43
CA MET A 142 -5.35 11.94 -11.31
C MET A 142 -5.58 10.50 -11.72
N MET A 143 -4.96 9.58 -10.99
CA MET A 143 -5.18 8.14 -11.13
C MET A 143 -5.62 7.55 -9.80
N VAL A 144 -6.56 6.62 -9.86
CA VAL A 144 -7.11 5.96 -8.67
C VAL A 144 -7.35 4.49 -8.94
N SER A 145 -7.57 3.69 -7.88
CA SER A 145 -7.99 2.32 -8.07
C SER A 145 -9.42 2.26 -8.64
N PRO A 146 -9.79 1.21 -9.38
CA PRO A 146 -11.12 1.04 -9.97
C PRO A 146 -12.29 1.16 -8.99
N ASN A 147 -12.08 0.74 -7.74
CA ASN A 147 -13.10 0.77 -6.71
C ASN A 147 -13.06 2.02 -5.83
N HIS A 148 -12.11 2.93 -6.08
CA HIS A 148 -12.04 4.21 -5.37
C HIS A 148 -13.28 5.04 -5.68
N ARG A 149 -13.98 5.51 -4.64
CA ARG A 149 -15.23 6.23 -4.84
C ARG A 149 -15.06 7.74 -4.82
N VAL A 150 -15.71 8.38 -5.78
CA VAL A 150 -15.84 9.83 -5.91
C VAL A 150 -17.26 10.22 -5.50
N LEU A 151 -17.39 11.33 -4.78
CA LEU A 151 -18.68 11.90 -4.43
C LEU A 151 -19.27 12.60 -5.66
N VAL A 152 -20.44 12.15 -6.09
CA VAL A 152 -21.19 12.75 -7.17
C VAL A 152 -22.43 13.41 -6.58
N ALA A 153 -22.61 14.70 -6.84
CA ALA A 153 -23.80 15.45 -6.52
C ALA A 153 -24.46 15.88 -7.83
N ASN A 154 -25.53 15.19 -8.24
CA ASN A 154 -26.31 15.56 -9.41
C ASN A 154 -27.80 15.71 -9.05
N GLU A 155 -28.51 16.61 -9.74
CA GLU A 155 -29.95 16.82 -9.52
C GLU A 155 -30.76 15.52 -9.75
N ARG A 156 -30.25 14.62 -10.60
CA ARG A 156 -30.86 13.31 -10.90
C ARG A 156 -30.74 12.29 -9.76
N THR A 157 -29.64 12.23 -8.99
CA THR A 157 -29.55 11.36 -7.80
C THR A 157 -30.49 11.81 -6.71
N THR A 158 -30.71 13.12 -6.58
CA THR A 158 -31.67 13.69 -5.62
C THR A 158 -33.11 13.20 -5.89
N LEU A 159 -33.50 13.09 -7.17
CA LEU A 159 -34.83 12.62 -7.56
C LEU A 159 -35.04 11.11 -7.33
N ARG A 160 -33.99 10.29 -7.44
CA ARG A 160 -34.12 8.82 -7.45
C ARG A 160 -33.75 8.15 -6.13
N PHE A 161 -32.77 8.68 -5.39
CA PHE A 161 -32.25 8.04 -4.18
C PHE A 161 -32.60 8.78 -2.88
N ARG A 162 -33.35 9.89 -2.94
CA ARG A 162 -33.64 10.80 -1.81
C ARG A 162 -32.40 11.39 -1.12
N GLU A 163 -31.21 11.09 -1.62
CA GLU A 163 -29.93 11.65 -1.17
C GLU A 163 -29.38 12.57 -2.26
N ARG A 164 -28.85 13.73 -1.85
CA ARG A 164 -28.29 14.74 -2.77
C ARG A 164 -26.90 14.38 -3.29
N GLU A 165 -26.22 13.46 -2.61
CA GLU A 165 -24.82 13.13 -2.86
C GLU A 165 -24.61 11.64 -2.65
N VAL A 166 -23.94 10.98 -3.59
CA VAL A 166 -23.68 9.54 -3.56
C VAL A 166 -22.23 9.25 -3.91
N LEU A 167 -21.71 8.13 -3.39
CA LEU A 167 -20.38 7.65 -3.72
C LEU A 167 -20.45 6.68 -4.91
N VAL A 168 -19.70 6.99 -5.97
CA VAL A 168 -19.62 6.18 -7.19
C VAL A 168 -18.19 5.72 -7.40
N ALA A 169 -18.00 4.41 -7.59
CA ALA A 169 -16.69 3.84 -7.88
C ALA A 169 -16.15 4.35 -9.22
N ALA A 170 -14.85 4.64 -9.29
CA ALA A 170 -14.20 5.22 -10.47
C ALA A 170 -14.46 4.42 -11.75
N LYS A 171 -14.47 3.08 -11.67
CA LYS A 171 -14.76 2.20 -12.81
C LYS A 171 -16.20 2.26 -13.34
N HIS A 172 -17.13 2.85 -12.58
CA HIS A 172 -18.52 3.04 -12.99
C HIS A 172 -18.83 4.47 -13.41
N LEU A 173 -17.85 5.39 -13.33
CA LEU A 173 -18.01 6.74 -13.85
C LEU A 173 -18.02 6.67 -15.39
N THR A 174 -19.09 7.19 -15.99
CA THR A 174 -19.24 7.26 -17.46
C THR A 174 -18.87 8.65 -18.02
N THR A 175 -18.31 9.51 -17.16
CA THR A 175 -17.92 10.87 -17.51
C THR A 175 -16.82 10.90 -18.56
N GLN A 176 -16.93 11.78 -19.55
CA GLN A 176 -15.89 11.97 -20.56
C GLN A 176 -14.55 12.35 -19.89
N GLY A 177 -13.47 11.69 -20.30
CA GLY A 177 -12.14 11.89 -19.70
C GLY A 177 -11.83 10.93 -18.55
N VAL A 178 -12.76 10.03 -18.19
CA VAL A 178 -12.52 8.93 -17.24
C VAL A 178 -12.36 7.62 -18.01
N HIS A 179 -11.25 6.91 -17.81
CA HIS A 179 -10.98 5.63 -18.48
C HIS A 179 -9.91 4.80 -17.77
N THR A 180 -9.96 3.48 -17.92
CA THR A 180 -8.92 2.58 -17.43
C THR A 180 -7.64 2.72 -18.26
N VAL A 181 -6.48 2.75 -17.60
CA VAL A 181 -5.17 2.87 -18.26
C VAL A 181 -4.29 1.66 -18.00
N GLN A 182 -3.49 1.28 -19.01
CA GLN A 182 -2.44 0.28 -18.83
C GLN A 182 -1.34 0.84 -17.93
N SER A 183 -0.73 -0.01 -17.10
CA SER A 183 0.33 0.39 -16.18
C SER A 183 1.41 -0.68 -16.10
N SER A 184 2.67 -0.27 -16.05
CA SER A 184 3.81 -1.14 -15.75
C SER A 184 3.98 -1.42 -14.25
N GLY A 185 3.22 -0.72 -13.41
CA GLY A 185 3.28 -0.80 -11.96
C GLY A 185 2.82 0.51 -11.33
N THR A 186 2.26 0.42 -10.13
CA THR A 186 1.93 1.59 -9.30
C THR A 186 1.91 1.21 -7.83
N THR A 187 1.90 2.20 -6.94
CA THR A 187 1.67 1.97 -5.51
C THR A 187 0.30 2.45 -5.14
N TYR A 188 -0.57 1.54 -4.71
CA TYR A 188 -1.86 1.91 -4.15
C TYR A 188 -1.71 2.34 -2.70
N ILE A 189 -2.23 3.52 -2.39
CA ILE A 189 -2.11 4.15 -1.09
C ILE A 189 -3.51 4.33 -0.50
N HIS A 190 -3.64 4.01 0.78
CA HIS A 190 -4.88 4.08 1.53
C HIS A 190 -4.62 4.79 2.84
N PHE A 191 -5.61 5.52 3.34
CA PHE A 191 -5.54 6.04 4.70
C PHE A 191 -6.92 6.02 5.34
N MET A 192 -6.93 5.89 6.67
CA MET A 192 -8.15 5.85 7.49
C MET A 192 -8.15 6.99 8.49
N CYS A 193 -9.35 7.43 8.87
CA CYS A 193 -9.60 8.33 9.98
C CYS A 193 -10.28 7.56 11.13
N ASP A 194 -10.82 8.27 12.13
CA ASP A 194 -11.64 7.63 13.19
C ASP A 194 -12.99 7.13 12.66
N ARG A 195 -13.44 7.67 11.53
CA ARG A 195 -14.67 7.29 10.83
C ARG A 195 -14.37 7.21 9.34
N HIS A 196 -15.32 6.64 8.58
CA HIS A 196 -15.27 6.81 7.13
C HIS A 196 -15.53 8.29 6.80
N GLU A 197 -14.60 8.93 6.11
CA GLU A 197 -14.68 10.35 5.78
C GLU A 197 -14.72 10.56 4.27
N ILE A 198 -15.35 11.66 3.86
CA ILE A 198 -15.23 12.19 2.50
C ILE A 198 -14.17 13.29 2.54
N VAL A 199 -13.08 13.08 1.82
CA VAL A 199 -11.87 13.91 1.83
C VAL A 199 -11.75 14.70 0.53
N LEU A 200 -11.08 15.85 0.59
CA LEU A 200 -10.80 16.66 -0.60
C LEU A 200 -9.45 16.22 -1.20
N ALA A 201 -9.47 15.74 -2.43
CA ALA A 201 -8.29 15.29 -3.18
C ALA A 201 -8.33 15.84 -4.61
N ASP A 202 -7.26 16.49 -5.06
CA ASP A 202 -7.16 17.14 -6.38
C ASP A 202 -8.39 18.00 -6.74
N GLY A 203 -8.95 18.68 -5.74
CA GLY A 203 -10.13 19.55 -5.86
C GLY A 203 -11.49 18.84 -5.93
N ILE A 204 -11.53 17.49 -5.87
CA ILE A 204 -12.78 16.72 -5.82
C ILE A 204 -12.95 15.98 -4.49
N TRP A 205 -14.21 15.72 -4.13
CA TRP A 205 -14.56 14.97 -2.93
C TRP A 205 -14.48 13.46 -3.20
N THR A 206 -13.64 12.75 -2.48
CA THR A 206 -13.45 11.29 -2.60
C THR A 206 -13.51 10.61 -1.23
N GLU A 207 -13.51 9.29 -1.21
CA GLU A 207 -13.62 8.53 0.04
C GLU A 207 -12.24 8.29 0.71
N SER A 208 -12.20 8.32 2.04
CA SER A 208 -11.12 7.69 2.81
C SER A 208 -11.30 6.17 2.82
N PHE A 209 -10.31 5.40 3.30
CA PHE A 209 -10.49 3.96 3.39
C PHE A 209 -11.61 3.59 4.38
N GLN A 210 -12.54 2.77 3.91
CA GLN A 210 -13.58 2.14 4.71
C GLN A 210 -13.23 0.65 4.94
N PRO A 211 -13.07 0.17 6.18
CA PRO A 211 -12.79 -1.22 6.55
C PRO A 211 -14.04 -2.10 6.49
N SER A 212 -14.58 -2.31 5.29
CA SER A 212 -15.59 -3.35 5.01
C SER A 212 -14.95 -4.73 4.93
N ASP A 213 -15.75 -5.79 4.97
CA ASP A 213 -15.25 -7.17 4.77
C ASP A 213 -14.50 -7.36 3.45
N ASN A 214 -14.91 -6.65 2.40
CA ASN A 214 -14.28 -6.76 1.08
C ASN A 214 -12.95 -6.00 1.02
N SER A 215 -12.89 -4.79 1.58
CA SER A 215 -11.65 -3.99 1.60
C SER A 215 -10.61 -4.52 2.57
N LEU A 216 -11.01 -5.04 3.74
CA LEU A 216 -10.10 -5.71 4.68
C LEU A 216 -9.52 -7.01 4.11
N LYS A 217 -10.27 -7.71 3.26
CA LYS A 217 -9.78 -8.86 2.49
C LYS A 217 -8.81 -8.41 1.40
N GLY A 218 -9.10 -7.30 0.73
CA GLY A 218 -8.27 -6.80 -0.37
C GLY A 218 -6.92 -6.21 0.06
N ILE A 219 -6.70 -5.93 1.35
CA ILE A 219 -5.39 -5.57 1.90
C ILE A 219 -4.66 -6.81 2.44
N GLY A 220 -3.33 -6.81 2.39
CA GLY A 220 -2.53 -7.93 2.89
C GLY A 220 -2.70 -8.20 4.39
N ASN A 221 -2.46 -9.44 4.82
CA ASN A 221 -2.66 -9.86 6.22
C ASN A 221 -1.95 -8.98 7.25
N ALA A 222 -0.73 -8.50 6.95
CA ALA A 222 0.01 -7.62 7.86
C ALA A 222 -0.73 -6.28 8.12
N GLN A 223 -1.18 -5.61 7.05
CA GLN A 223 -1.95 -4.36 7.15
C GLN A 223 -3.29 -4.57 7.86
N ARG A 224 -3.95 -5.71 7.60
CA ARG A 224 -5.20 -6.06 8.28
C ARG A 224 -5.01 -6.25 9.79
N LEU A 225 -3.92 -6.91 10.20
CA LEU A 225 -3.60 -7.10 11.62
C LEU A 225 -3.30 -5.77 12.31
N GLU A 226 -2.55 -4.89 11.66
CA GLU A 226 -2.27 -3.54 12.16
C GLU A 226 -3.56 -2.73 12.38
N ILE A 227 -4.47 -2.71 11.40
CA ILE A 227 -5.78 -2.06 11.55
C ILE A 227 -6.55 -2.63 12.75
N PHE A 228 -6.49 -3.95 12.96
CA PHE A 228 -7.14 -4.60 14.10
C PHE A 228 -6.46 -4.37 15.45
N GLU A 229 -5.21 -3.92 15.46
CA GLU A 229 -4.52 -3.45 16.67
C GLU A 229 -4.91 -2.01 17.00
N ILE A 230 -5.01 -1.15 15.99
CA ILE A 230 -5.41 0.26 16.13
C ILE A 230 -6.90 0.37 16.46
N PHE A 231 -7.74 -0.44 15.82
CA PHE A 231 -9.21 -0.47 15.95
C PHE A 231 -9.71 -1.90 16.26
N PRO A 232 -9.59 -2.35 17.53
CA PRO A 232 -9.97 -3.71 17.92
C PRO A 232 -11.43 -4.08 17.62
N GLU A 233 -12.33 -3.10 17.64
CA GLU A 233 -13.75 -3.25 17.33
C GLU A 233 -14.01 -3.76 15.90
N LEU A 234 -13.12 -3.50 14.95
CA LEU A 234 -13.26 -3.96 13.55
C LEU A 234 -13.12 -5.49 13.40
N LYS A 235 -12.73 -6.19 14.47
CA LYS A 235 -12.73 -7.67 14.51
C LYS A 235 -14.14 -8.24 14.52
N THR A 236 -15.16 -7.49 14.95
CA THR A 236 -16.54 -7.96 15.04
C THR A 236 -17.40 -7.41 13.90
N ALA A 237 -18.54 -8.05 13.64
CA ALA A 237 -19.49 -7.57 12.63
C ALA A 237 -20.09 -6.22 13.04
N GLU A 238 -20.35 -6.04 14.33
CA GLU A 238 -20.95 -4.86 14.94
C GLU A 238 -20.01 -3.65 14.82
N GLY A 239 -18.71 -3.81 15.13
CA GLY A 239 -17.75 -2.71 15.01
C GLY A 239 -17.52 -2.29 13.56
N LYS A 240 -17.50 -3.23 12.61
CA LYS A 240 -17.47 -2.91 11.17
C LYS A 240 -18.73 -2.16 10.72
N ALA A 241 -19.91 -2.54 11.21
CA ALA A 241 -21.16 -1.84 10.91
C ALA A 241 -21.18 -0.42 11.53
N ALA A 242 -20.59 -0.24 12.71
CA ALA A 242 -20.46 1.05 13.36
C ALA A 242 -19.52 2.01 12.62
N TYR A 243 -18.46 1.50 11.96
CA TYR A 243 -17.64 2.24 10.99
C TYR A 243 -18.35 2.34 9.61
N GLY A 244 -19.68 2.40 9.57
CA GLY A 244 -20.45 2.42 8.33
C GLY A 244 -20.02 3.54 7.34
N PRO A 245 -20.47 3.46 6.08
CA PRO A 245 -20.03 4.40 5.07
C PRO A 245 -20.54 5.83 5.33
N ALA A 246 -19.74 6.86 5.04
CA ALA A 246 -20.11 8.28 5.18
C ALA A 246 -21.32 8.70 4.34
N ARG A 247 -21.51 8.04 3.19
CA ARG A 247 -22.63 8.23 2.25
C ARG A 247 -23.02 6.91 1.62
N ARG A 248 -24.21 6.86 1.03
CA ARG A 248 -24.63 5.72 0.23
C ARG A 248 -23.67 5.50 -0.93
N THR A 249 -23.25 4.25 -1.09
CA THR A 249 -22.49 3.77 -2.25
C THR A 249 -23.46 3.19 -3.27
N LEU A 250 -23.31 3.58 -4.53
CA LEU A 250 -24.09 2.98 -5.62
C LEU A 250 -23.46 1.68 -6.13
N THR A 251 -24.31 0.71 -6.45
CA THR A 251 -23.94 -0.51 -7.20
C THR A 251 -23.64 -0.19 -8.67
N ALA A 252 -23.09 -1.16 -9.41
CA ALA A 252 -22.81 -1.01 -10.84
C ALA A 252 -24.07 -0.62 -11.63
N THR A 253 -25.18 -1.32 -11.39
CA THR A 253 -26.47 -1.06 -12.04
C THR A 253 -26.99 0.34 -11.72
N GLU A 254 -26.98 0.72 -10.44
CA GLU A 254 -27.44 2.05 -10.02
C GLU A 254 -26.56 3.18 -10.57
N SER A 255 -25.25 2.95 -10.70
CA SER A 255 -24.31 3.94 -11.24
C SER A 255 -24.58 4.22 -12.72
N ALA A 256 -24.79 3.16 -13.52
CA ALA A 256 -25.12 3.27 -14.95
C ALA A 256 -26.43 4.03 -15.18
N GLU A 257 -27.43 3.80 -14.33
CA GLU A 257 -28.72 4.50 -14.39
C GLU A 257 -28.65 5.97 -13.93
N SER A 258 -27.67 6.32 -13.10
CA SER A 258 -27.53 7.68 -12.54
C SER A 258 -26.75 8.64 -13.43
N ALA A 259 -25.99 8.10 -14.39
CA ALA A 259 -25.12 8.86 -15.29
C ALA A 259 -25.72 9.04 -16.70
N ALA A 260 -26.83 8.37 -17.02
CA ALA A 260 -27.66 8.61 -18.20
C ALA A 260 -28.63 9.77 -17.98
#